data_AF-A0A523PWH7-F1
#
_entry.id   AF-A0A523PWH7-F1
#
_cell.length_a   1.000
_cell.length_b   1.000
_cell.length_c   1.000
_cell.angle_alpha   90.00
_cell.angle_beta   90.00
_cell.angle_gamma   90.00
#
_symmetry.space_group_name_H-M   'P 1'
#
loop_
_entity.id
_entity.type
_entity.pdbx_description
1 polymer ?
#
loop_
_entity_poly.entity_id
_entity_poly.type
_entity_poly.pdbx_seq_one_letter_code
_entity_poly.pdbx_strand_id
1 'polypeptide(L)'
;MSAHPVSEAEGGLNQTEFEVTDSLYKAFTVSTNQNGVNILCFEEFEFKNPINLEEFPVGSFVRCGGILQKIEFNPNKSKIWILRLTVSDAFARNPNLPIGQ
;
A
#
# COMPACT_ATOMS: atom_id res chain seq x y z
N MET A 1 -3.63 -3.58 -9.28
CA MET A 1 -2.83 -3.69 -8.05
C MET A 1 -1.39 -3.99 -8.45
N SER A 2 -0.55 -2.96 -8.47
CA SER A 2 0.90 -3.15 -8.67
C SER A 2 1.47 -3.89 -7.47
N ALA A 3 2.53 -4.67 -7.70
CA ALA A 3 3.26 -5.29 -6.60
C ALA A 3 4.37 -4.34 -6.16
N HIS A 4 4.53 -4.16 -4.85
CA HIS A 4 5.57 -3.31 -4.26
C HIS A 4 6.41 -4.15 -3.29
N PRO A 5 7.72 -3.91 -3.20
CA PRO A 5 8.54 -4.53 -2.17
C PRO A 5 8.13 -4.03 -0.78
N VAL A 6 8.08 -4.95 0.18
CA VAL A 6 7.88 -4.65 1.60
C VAL A 6 9.12 -3.96 2.15
N SER A 7 8.92 -2.92 2.95
CA SER A 7 9.98 -2.10 3.56
C SER A 7 9.58 -1.66 4.96
N GLU A 8 10.58 -1.36 5.79
CA GLU A 8 10.41 -0.68 7.09
C GLU A 8 10.73 0.82 6.99
N ALA A 9 11.03 1.31 5.78
CA ALA A 9 11.35 2.72 5.55
C ALA A 9 10.06 3.55 5.48
N GLU A 10 9.77 4.27 6.55
CA GLU A 10 8.62 5.18 6.65
C GLU A 10 8.57 6.15 5.45
N GLY A 11 7.46 6.13 4.71
CA GLY A 11 7.25 7.01 3.56
C GLY A 11 8.11 6.69 2.32
N GLY A 12 8.69 5.50 2.22
CA GLY A 12 9.46 5.04 1.06
C GLY A 12 8.66 5.06 -0.26
N LEU A 13 9.27 5.55 -1.34
CA LEU A 13 8.64 5.58 -2.66
C LEU A 13 8.64 4.19 -3.32
N ASN A 14 7.52 3.84 -3.95
CA ASN A 14 7.24 2.57 -4.62
C ASN A 14 7.43 1.35 -3.71
N GLN A 15 7.20 1.51 -2.40
CA GLN A 15 7.33 0.47 -1.39
C GLN A 15 6.02 0.34 -0.60
N THR A 16 5.83 -0.83 0.02
CA THR A 16 4.74 -1.05 0.98
C THR A 16 5.32 -1.21 2.38
N GLU A 17 4.77 -0.48 3.33
CA GLU A 17 5.05 -0.61 4.74
C GLU A 17 3.83 -1.22 5.43
N PHE A 18 4.05 -2.13 6.38
CA PHE A 18 3.00 -2.66 7.24
C PHE A 18 3.09 -2.00 8.61
N GLU A 19 1.98 -1.39 9.04
CA GLU A 19 1.83 -0.83 10.37
C GLU A 19 0.89 -1.74 11.17
N VAL A 20 1.48 -2.58 12.01
CA VAL A 20 0.72 -3.53 12.85
C VAL A 20 0.91 -3.18 14.32
N THR A 21 -0.19 -2.94 15.01
CA THR A 21 -0.27 -2.82 16.48
C THR A 21 -1.31 -3.82 17.01
N ASP A 22 -1.43 -3.95 18.34
CA ASP A 22 -2.33 -4.92 19.00
C ASP A 22 -3.78 -4.90 18.49
N SER A 23 -4.25 -3.76 17.96
CA SER A 23 -5.63 -3.59 17.48
C SER A 23 -5.74 -3.02 16.06
N LEU A 24 -4.61 -2.76 15.38
CA LEU A 24 -4.62 -2.10 14.08
C LEU A 24 -3.70 -2.83 13.11
N TYR A 25 -4.26 -3.21 11.97
CA TYR A 25 -3.52 -3.79 10.86
C TYR A 25 -3.70 -2.86 9.67
N LYS A 26 -2.64 -2.13 9.34
CA LYS A 26 -2.60 -1.23 8.18
C LYS A 26 -1.44 -1.57 7.27
N ALA A 27 -1.56 -1.15 6.03
CA ALA A 27 -0.44 -1.04 5.12
C ALA A 27 -0.50 0.32 4.43
N PHE A 28 0.67 0.89 4.20
CA PHE A 28 0.83 2.14 3.48
C PHE A 28 1.67 1.91 2.24
N THR A 29 1.28 2.48 1.11
CA THR A 29 2.04 2.40 -0.13
C THR A 29 2.09 3.76 -0.79
N VAL A 30 3.29 4.15 -1.24
CA VAL A 30 3.47 5.35 -2.06
C VAL A 30 3.81 4.95 -3.47
N SER A 31 2.81 4.93 -4.34
CA SER A 31 2.98 4.65 -5.77
C SER A 31 3.40 5.92 -6.51
N THR A 32 4.46 5.83 -7.31
CA THR A 32 4.98 6.94 -8.11
C THR A 32 5.26 6.52 -9.56
N ASN A 33 5.61 7.46 -10.43
CA ASN A 33 6.14 7.10 -11.74
C ASN A 33 7.58 6.55 -11.65
N GLN A 34 8.14 6.13 -12.78
CA GLN A 34 9.50 5.57 -12.85
C GLN A 34 10.60 6.52 -12.34
N ASN A 35 10.34 7.83 -12.33
CA ASN A 35 11.29 8.85 -11.91
C ASN A 35 11.07 9.28 -10.44
N GLY A 36 10.10 8.71 -9.73
CA GLY A 36 9.78 9.09 -8.34
C GLY A 36 9.16 10.49 -8.19
N VAL A 37 8.65 11.09 -9.26
CA VAL A 37 8.20 12.49 -9.29
C VAL A 37 6.88 12.66 -10.03
N ASN A 38 6.22 13.81 -9.88
CA ASN A 38 5.04 14.24 -10.68
C ASN A 38 3.75 13.42 -10.55
N ILE A 39 3.80 12.16 -10.11
CA ILE A 39 2.64 11.34 -9.75
C ILE A 39 2.95 10.73 -8.38
N LEU A 40 2.17 11.10 -7.38
CA LEU A 40 2.23 10.54 -6.03
C LEU A 40 0.84 10.02 -5.68
N CYS A 41 0.72 8.71 -5.55
CA CYS A 41 -0.48 8.04 -5.11
C CYS A 41 -0.20 7.39 -3.76
N PHE A 42 -0.79 7.95 -2.72
CA PHE A 42 -0.69 7.44 -1.37
C PHE A 42 -1.87 6.50 -1.13
N GLU A 43 -1.60 5.26 -0.76
CA GLU A 43 -2.61 4.22 -0.58
C GLU A 43 -2.52 3.72 0.86
N GLU A 44 -3.59 3.94 1.63
CA GLU A 44 -3.76 3.40 2.96
C GLU A 44 -4.73 2.22 2.88
N PHE A 45 -4.29 1.06 3.37
CA PHE A 45 -5.05 -0.17 3.40
C PHE A 45 -5.38 -0.54 4.83
N GLU A 46 -6.67 -0.56 5.17
CA GLU A 46 -7.19 -0.94 6.48
C GLU A 46 -7.72 -2.37 6.45
N PHE A 47 -7.05 -3.25 7.17
CA PHE A 47 -7.37 -4.67 7.17
C PHE A 47 -8.38 -4.99 8.27
N LYS A 48 -9.42 -5.75 7.90
CA LYS A 48 -10.47 -6.17 8.84
C LYS A 48 -10.01 -7.28 9.78
N ASN A 49 -9.09 -8.12 9.30
CA ASN A 49 -8.57 -9.27 10.01
C ASN A 49 -7.05 -9.12 10.23
N PRO A 50 -6.49 -9.77 11.26
CA PRO A 50 -5.04 -9.85 11.43
C PRO A 50 -4.32 -10.34 10.17
N ILE A 51 -3.16 -9.74 9.89
CA ILE A 51 -2.27 -10.14 8.80
C ILE A 51 -1.14 -10.98 9.40
N ASN A 52 -0.81 -12.09 8.76
CA ASN A 52 0.39 -12.86 9.08
C ASN A 52 1.62 -12.20 8.44
N LEU A 53 2.36 -11.38 9.19
CA LEU A 53 3.54 -10.66 8.66
C LEU A 53 4.68 -11.59 8.25
N GLU A 54 4.73 -12.83 8.74
CA GLU A 54 5.75 -13.82 8.35
C GLU A 54 5.66 -14.18 6.86
N GLU A 55 4.50 -14.02 6.23
CA GLU A 55 4.29 -14.24 4.78
C GLU A 55 4.85 -13.11 3.90
N PHE A 56 5.20 -11.98 4.52
CA PHE A 56 5.60 -10.74 3.87
C PHE A 56 6.92 -10.19 4.44
N PRO A 57 8.03 -10.95 4.41
CA PRO A 57 9.32 -10.47 4.92
C PRO A 57 9.80 -9.24 4.13
N VAL A 58 10.61 -8.39 4.76
CA VAL A 58 11.22 -7.21 4.11
C VAL A 58 11.91 -7.60 2.79
N GLY A 59 11.65 -6.83 1.74
CA GLY A 59 12.13 -7.07 0.38
C GLY A 59 11.27 -8.04 -0.45
N SER A 60 10.33 -8.78 0.16
CA SER A 60 9.34 -9.55 -0.60
C SER A 60 8.38 -8.62 -1.33
N PHE A 61 7.83 -9.06 -2.46
CA PHE A 61 6.79 -8.28 -3.13
C PHE A 61 5.43 -8.58 -2.50
N VAL A 62 4.58 -7.56 -2.41
CA VAL A 62 3.20 -7.69 -1.96
C VAL A 62 2.26 -6.91 -2.88
N ARG A 63 1.06 -7.44 -3.07
CA ARG A 63 -0.06 -6.72 -3.68
C ARG A 63 -1.12 -6.49 -2.61
N CYS A 64 -1.42 -5.23 -2.35
CA CYS A 64 -2.53 -4.83 -1.49
C CYS A 64 -3.75 -4.44 -2.32
N GLY A 65 -4.94 -4.66 -1.77
CA GLY A 65 -6.22 -4.34 -2.38
C GLY A 65 -7.35 -4.39 -1.37
N GLY A 66 -8.57 -4.07 -1.81
CA GLY A 66 -9.75 -4.05 -0.95
C GLY A 66 -10.86 -3.21 -1.56
N ILE A 67 -11.73 -2.67 -0.70
CA ILE A 67 -12.84 -1.80 -1.08
C ILE A 67 -12.41 -0.34 -0.96
N LEU A 68 -12.43 0.40 -2.06
CA LEU A 68 -12.13 1.82 -2.05
C LEU A 68 -13.21 2.60 -1.28
N GLN A 69 -12.81 3.27 -0.20
CA GLN A 69 -13.72 4.06 0.66
C GLN A 69 -13.64 5.56 0.38
N LYS A 70 -12.41 6.06 0.22
CA LYS A 70 -12.16 7.50 0.10
C LYS A 70 -11.11 7.75 -0.96
N ILE A 71 -11.34 8.81 -1.73
CA ILE A 71 -10.36 9.36 -2.67
C ILE A 71 -10.22 10.84 -2.37
N GLU A 72 -9.00 11.31 -2.16
CA GLU A 72 -8.67 12.72 -2.01
C GLU A 72 -7.68 13.12 -3.09
N PHE A 73 -8.05 14.12 -3.88
CA PHE A 73 -7.15 14.71 -4.86
C PHE A 73 -6.56 16.00 -4.30
N ASN A 74 -5.31 16.30 -4.65
CA ASN A 74 -4.78 17.62 -4.37
C ASN A 74 -5.58 18.66 -5.18
N PRO A 75 -6.25 19.61 -4.51
CA PRO A 75 -7.13 20.57 -5.19
C PRO A 75 -6.36 21.62 -5.99
N ASN A 76 -5.02 21.66 -5.89
CA ASN A 76 -4.22 22.72 -6.47
C ASN A 76 -3.87 22.42 -7.94
N LYS A 77 -3.80 23.47 -8.79
CA LYS A 77 -3.42 23.39 -10.22
C LYS A 77 -1.92 23.08 -10.43
N SER A 78 -1.35 22.25 -9.57
CA SER A 78 0.04 21.82 -9.63
C SER A 78 0.28 20.93 -10.84
N LYS A 79 1.51 20.94 -11.36
CA LYS A 79 1.97 19.96 -12.35
C LYS A 79 2.16 18.56 -11.75
N ILE A 80 2.15 18.46 -10.42
CA ILE A 80 2.25 17.22 -9.68
C ILE A 80 0.85 16.70 -9.38
N TRP A 81 0.57 15.49 -9.86
CA TRP A 81 -0.62 14.73 -9.54
C TRP A 81 -0.42 14.07 -8.19
N ILE A 82 -1.22 14.49 -7.22
CA ILE A 82 -1.20 13.91 -5.88
C ILE A 82 -2.60 13.40 -5.57
N LEU A 83 -2.69 12.13 -5.19
CA LEU A 83 -3.93 11.51 -4.77
C LEU A 83 -3.70 10.67 -3.51
N ARG A 84 -4.71 10.58 -2.65
CA ARG A 84 -4.75 9.67 -1.51
C ARG A 84 -5.95 8.74 -1.63
N LEU A 85 -5.73 7.45 -1.44
CA LEU A 85 -6.75 6.42 -1.40
C LEU A 85 -6.81 5.86 0.02
N THR A 86 -8.02 5.72 0.56
CA THR A 86 -8.29 4.89 1.73
C THR A 86 -9.07 3.67 1.26
N VAL A 87 -8.52 2.49 1.53
CA VAL A 87 -9.06 1.20 1.12
C VAL A 87 -9.36 0.40 2.37
N SER A 88 -10.62 -0.03 2.55
CA SER A 88 -11.03 -0.87 3.67
C SER A 88 -11.29 -2.31 3.24
N ASP A 89 -11.53 -3.18 4.22
CA ASP A 89 -11.64 -4.63 4.01
C ASP A 89 -10.45 -5.14 3.19
N ALA A 90 -9.27 -4.63 3.54
CA ALA A 90 -8.09 -4.82 2.74
C ALA A 90 -7.55 -6.25 2.85
N PHE A 91 -6.85 -6.66 1.80
CA PHE A 91 -6.08 -7.89 1.74
C PHE A 91 -4.68 -7.62 1.21
N ALA A 92 -3.74 -8.48 1.61
CA ALA A 92 -2.37 -8.51 1.12
C ALA A 92 -2.13 -9.89 0.50
N ARG A 93 -1.43 -9.92 -0.64
CA ARG A 93 -1.09 -11.16 -1.33
C ARG A 93 0.35 -11.14 -1.77
N ASN A 94 1.08 -12.21 -1.44
CA ASN A 94 2.40 -12.44 -1.97
C ASN A 94 2.23 -12.93 -3.43
N PRO A 95 2.73 -12.20 -4.44
CA PRO A 95 2.53 -12.54 -5.84
C PRO A 95 3.24 -13.83 -6.25
N ASN A 96 4.15 -14.33 -5.41
CA ASN A 96 4.89 -15.57 -5.63
C ASN A 96 4.27 -16.78 -4.90
N LEU A 97 3.26 -16.57 -4.04
CA LEU A 97 2.52 -17.66 -3.42
C LEU A 97 1.33 -18.08 -4.32
N PRO A 98 1.06 -19.40 -4.47
CA PRO A 98 -0.08 -19.87 -5.23
C PRO A 98 -1.40 -19.38 -4.62
N ILE A 99 -2.39 -19.10 -5.47
CA ILE A 99 -3.72 -18.66 -5.04
C ILE A 99 -4.43 -19.87 -4.39
N GLY A 100 -4.75 -19.80 -3.08
CA GLY A 100 -5.66 -20.74 -2.41
C GLY A 100 -5.06 -21.61 -1.31
N GLN A 101 -4.12 -21.11 -0.52
CA GLN A 101 -3.81 -21.65 0.81
C GLN A 101 -4.37 -20.72 1.88
#